data_AF-A0A955MV65-F1
#
_entry.id   AF-A0A955MV65-F1
#
_cell.length_a   1.000
_cell.length_b   1.000
_cell.length_c   1.000
_cell.angle_alpha   90.00
_cell.angle_beta   90.00
_cell.angle_gamma   90.00
#
_symmetry.space_group_name_H-M   'P 1'
#
loop_
_entity.id
_entity.type
_entity.pdbx_description
1 polymer ?
#
loop_
_entity_poly.entity_id
_entity_poly.type
_entity_poly.pdbx_seq_one_letter_code
_entity_poly.pdbx_strand_id
1 'polypeptide(L)'
;MKKTTIQLNLIGAVVLAVGSLLPVFAEEDVQSESPITLQVGQLTAVFADNTAFGDQHRARYNGIAELHHASASGNLFVPLYAGFNLEHFFGGDYLEELFEPREHPMTLTQLDDHTVQLHQPPPPRSKVETTTTFRMAGPYYIDVDVEIVFHDLSQFRHGYAGLFYASYI
;
A
#
# COMPACT_ATOMS: atom_id res chain seq x y z
N MET A 1 -2.92 12.97 -29.65
CA MET A 1 -1.77 12.04 -29.74
C MET A 1 -2.20 10.73 -29.10
N LYS A 2 -2.28 9.64 -29.87
CA LYS A 2 -2.73 8.33 -29.39
C LYS A 2 -1.60 7.69 -28.57
N LYS A 3 -1.82 7.45 -27.28
CA LYS A 3 -0.94 6.58 -26.49
C LYS A 3 -1.36 5.14 -26.77
N THR A 4 -0.43 4.37 -27.31
CA THR A 4 -0.54 2.93 -27.53
C THR A 4 0.15 2.27 -26.35
N THR A 5 -0.58 1.44 -25.60
CA THR A 5 -0.01 0.63 -24.52
C THR A 5 -0.01 -0.82 -24.99
N ILE A 6 1.17 -1.44 -24.99
CA ILE A 6 1.38 -2.86 -25.27
C ILE A 6 1.71 -3.52 -23.93
N GLN A 7 0.95 -4.54 -23.54
CA GLN A 7 1.41 -5.52 -22.57
C GLN A 7 1.49 -6.89 -23.25
N LEU A 8 2.67 -7.49 -23.15
CA LEU A 8 2.93 -8.89 -23.45
C LEU A 8 2.84 -9.69 -22.14
N ASN A 9 2.22 -10.86 -22.20
CA ASN A 9 2.74 -12.02 -21.48
C ASN A 9 2.49 -13.29 -22.31
N LEU A 10 3.59 -13.99 -22.61
CA LEU A 10 3.62 -15.30 -23.28
C LEU A 10 3.07 -16.36 -22.32
N ILE A 11 2.06 -17.13 -22.74
CA ILE A 11 2.14 -18.59 -22.95
C ILE A 11 1.10 -18.96 -24.03
N GLY A 12 1.56 -19.40 -25.21
CA GLY A 12 0.83 -20.32 -26.09
C GLY A 12 -0.46 -19.85 -26.80
N ALA A 13 -0.30 -19.45 -28.06
CA ALA A 13 -1.25 -19.56 -29.18
C ALA A 13 -2.37 -18.52 -29.38
N VAL A 14 -2.24 -17.82 -30.51
CA VAL A 14 -3.24 -17.07 -31.31
C VAL A 14 -3.77 -15.76 -30.70
N VAL A 15 -3.18 -14.64 -31.16
CA VAL A 15 -3.76 -13.30 -31.00
C VAL A 15 -4.79 -13.07 -32.09
N LEU A 16 -6.07 -13.00 -31.70
CA LEU A 16 -7.12 -12.35 -32.46
C LEU A 16 -7.57 -11.12 -31.67
N ALA A 17 -7.23 -9.93 -32.14
CA ALA A 17 -7.67 -8.68 -31.54
C ALA A 17 -9.11 -8.41 -31.96
N VAL A 18 -10.07 -8.70 -31.08
CA VAL A 18 -11.44 -8.20 -31.18
C VAL A 18 -11.56 -7.09 -30.14
N GLY A 19 -11.73 -5.85 -30.59
CA GLY A 19 -11.95 -4.71 -29.71
C GLY A 19 -13.31 -4.83 -29.02
N SER A 20 -13.32 -5.25 -27.77
CA SER A 20 -14.46 -5.06 -26.87
C SER A 20 -14.26 -3.77 -26.09
N LEU A 21 -15.26 -2.87 -26.16
CA LEU A 21 -15.44 -1.84 -25.13
C LEU A 21 -15.78 -2.57 -23.84
N LEU A 22 -14.77 -2.85 -23.01
CA LEU A 22 -15.03 -3.14 -21.61
C LEU A 22 -15.46 -1.83 -20.96
N PRO A 23 -16.51 -1.85 -20.11
CA PRO A 23 -16.83 -0.67 -19.33
C PRO A 23 -15.61 -0.34 -18.47
N VAL A 24 -15.20 0.93 -18.50
CA VAL A 24 -14.44 1.52 -17.39
C VAL A 24 -15.36 1.35 -16.19
N PHE A 25 -15.06 0.39 -15.32
CA PHE A 25 -15.70 0.36 -14.01
C PHE A 25 -15.34 1.70 -13.38
N ALA A 26 -16.37 2.48 -13.04
CA ALA A 26 -16.19 3.59 -12.13
C ALA A 26 -15.48 3.03 -10.89
N GLU A 27 -14.51 3.75 -10.33
CA GLU A 27 -14.04 3.48 -8.97
C GLU A 27 -15.31 3.42 -8.10
N GLU A 28 -15.72 2.22 -7.70
CA GLU A 28 -16.64 2.10 -6.59
C GLU A 28 -15.95 2.79 -5.41
N ASP A 29 -16.69 3.59 -4.64
CA ASP A 29 -16.23 4.07 -3.33
C ASP A 29 -16.04 2.82 -2.46
N VAL A 30 -14.88 2.15 -2.59
CA VAL A 30 -14.54 1.01 -1.77
C VAL A 30 -14.22 1.57 -0.40
N GLN A 31 -15.21 1.47 0.48
CA GLN A 31 -15.06 1.84 1.88
C GLN A 31 -13.93 1.00 2.48
N SER A 32 -12.91 1.68 2.99
CA SER A 32 -11.81 1.03 3.70
C SER A 32 -12.32 0.26 4.93
N GLU A 33 -11.81 -0.94 5.15
CA GLU A 33 -12.12 -1.81 6.29
C GLU A 33 -11.21 -1.52 7.50
N SER A 34 -10.47 -0.41 7.46
CA SER A 34 -9.48 -0.03 8.47
C SER A 34 -10.09 0.24 9.86
N PRO A 35 -9.44 -0.20 10.95
CA PRO A 35 -8.28 -1.10 10.98
C PRO A 35 -8.69 -2.58 10.85
N ILE A 36 -7.79 -3.42 10.33
CA ILE A 36 -7.97 -4.88 10.28
C ILE A 36 -6.97 -5.54 11.24
N THR A 37 -7.45 -6.44 12.08
CA THR A 37 -6.59 -7.22 13.00
C THR A 37 -6.51 -8.67 12.53
N LEU A 38 -5.29 -9.17 12.32
CA LEU A 38 -5.05 -10.58 12.03
C LEU A 38 -4.20 -11.21 13.13
N GLN A 39 -4.47 -12.49 13.42
CA GLN A 39 -3.66 -13.29 14.34
C GLN A 39 -3.31 -14.63 13.71
N VAL A 40 -2.01 -14.90 13.58
CA VAL A 40 -1.48 -16.17 13.06
C VAL A 40 -0.34 -16.64 13.95
N GLY A 41 -0.47 -17.86 14.49
CA GLY A 41 0.52 -18.42 15.41
C GLY A 41 0.65 -17.57 16.67
N GLN A 42 1.85 -17.03 16.92
CA GLN A 42 2.13 -16.20 18.10
C GLN A 42 2.15 -14.69 17.80
N LEU A 43 1.86 -14.29 16.55
CA LEU A 43 1.82 -12.90 16.14
C LEU A 43 0.38 -12.40 15.99
N THR A 44 0.13 -11.21 16.52
CA THR A 44 -1.06 -10.40 16.23
C THR A 44 -0.60 -9.10 15.60
N ALA A 45 -1.14 -8.76 14.43
CA ALA A 45 -0.85 -7.51 13.74
C ALA A 45 -2.14 -6.72 13.50
N VAL A 46 -2.06 -5.40 13.68
CA VAL A 46 -3.12 -4.46 13.33
C VAL A 46 -2.66 -3.68 12.11
N PHE A 47 -3.42 -3.76 11.04
CA PHE A 47 -3.19 -3.07 9.78
C PHE A 47 -4.13 -1.88 9.66
N ALA A 48 -3.64 -0.79 9.08
CA ALA A 48 -4.39 0.45 8.96
C ALA A 48 -4.21 1.09 7.58
N ASP A 49 -5.28 1.71 7.10
CA ASP A 49 -5.17 2.80 6.14
C ASP A 49 -4.61 4.07 6.82
N ASN A 50 -4.62 5.20 6.13
CA ASN A 50 -4.11 6.46 6.67
C ASN A 50 -5.14 7.26 7.50
N THR A 51 -6.25 6.68 7.93
CA THR A 51 -7.20 7.32 8.85
C THR A 51 -6.78 7.12 10.31
N ALA A 52 -7.31 7.94 11.22
CA ALA A 52 -7.11 7.72 12.66
C ALA A 52 -8.04 6.61 13.15
N PHE A 53 -7.60 5.81 14.12
CA PHE A 53 -8.45 4.82 14.77
C PHE A 53 -8.11 4.68 16.26
N GLY A 54 -9.09 4.22 17.04
CA GLY A 54 -8.98 4.14 18.50
C GLY A 54 -8.67 5.49 19.15
N ASP A 55 -8.09 5.46 20.34
CA ASP A 55 -7.79 6.67 21.11
C ASP A 55 -6.37 7.23 20.88
N GLN A 56 -5.48 6.44 20.27
CA GLN A 56 -4.05 6.76 20.18
C GLN A 56 -3.53 6.91 18.75
N HIS A 57 -3.93 6.04 17.82
CA HIS A 57 -3.34 6.00 16.49
C HIS A 57 -3.76 7.22 15.67
N ARG A 58 -2.78 8.01 15.23
CA ARG A 58 -3.03 9.26 14.50
C ARG A 58 -3.31 8.99 13.03
N ALA A 59 -4.14 9.84 12.44
CA ALA A 59 -4.29 9.91 10.98
C ALA A 59 -2.93 10.15 10.31
N ARG A 60 -2.86 9.86 9.01
CA ARG A 60 -1.69 9.99 8.12
C ARG A 60 -0.65 8.87 8.26
N TYR A 61 -0.88 7.86 9.09
CA TYR A 61 0.02 6.70 9.22
C TYR A 61 -0.71 5.47 8.72
N ASN A 62 -0.04 4.64 7.91
CA ASN A 62 -0.63 3.50 7.21
C ASN A 62 0.23 2.24 7.36
N GLY A 63 -0.26 1.10 6.88
CA GLY A 63 0.46 -0.17 6.86
C GLY A 63 0.31 -0.94 8.17
N ILE A 64 1.40 -1.34 8.82
CA ILE A 64 1.33 -2.12 10.08
C ILE A 64 1.36 -1.15 11.26
N ALA A 65 0.20 -0.94 11.89
CA ALA A 65 0.01 -0.04 13.02
C ALA A 65 0.47 -0.65 14.35
N GLU A 66 0.17 -1.92 14.58
CA GLU A 66 0.57 -2.63 15.79
C GLU A 66 1.13 -4.01 15.45
N LEU A 67 2.12 -4.45 16.23
CA LEU A 67 2.67 -5.80 16.14
C LEU A 67 2.94 -6.33 17.55
N HIS A 68 2.27 -7.41 17.91
CA HIS A 68 2.36 -8.05 19.21
C HIS A 68 2.83 -9.49 19.08
N HIS A 69 3.64 -9.94 20.04
CA HIS A 69 3.99 -11.34 20.21
C HIS A 69 3.32 -11.89 21.48
N ALA A 70 2.81 -13.12 21.44
CA ALA A 70 2.05 -13.72 22.55
C ALA A 70 2.82 -13.81 23.88
N SER A 71 4.16 -13.81 23.85
CA SER A 71 5.01 -13.82 25.04
C SER A 71 5.57 -12.45 25.44
N ALA A 72 5.25 -11.39 24.73
CA ALA A 72 5.73 -10.03 25.00
C ALA A 72 4.60 -9.18 25.61
N SER A 73 4.96 -8.29 26.54
CA SER A 73 4.01 -7.39 27.16
C SER A 73 3.93 -6.07 26.38
N GLY A 74 3.24 -6.08 25.24
CA GLY A 74 2.86 -4.86 24.51
C GLY A 74 3.16 -4.85 23.01
N ASN A 75 2.72 -3.76 22.39
CA ASN A 75 2.99 -3.44 20.99
C ASN A 75 4.49 -3.18 20.80
N LEU A 76 5.09 -3.74 19.74
CA LEU A 76 6.44 -3.42 19.32
C LEU A 76 6.57 -1.96 18.87
N PHE A 77 5.51 -1.37 18.33
CA PHE A 77 5.54 -0.04 17.73
C PHE A 77 5.06 1.07 18.66
N VAL A 78 5.47 2.30 18.34
CA VAL A 78 4.98 3.51 19.03
C VAL A 78 3.47 3.67 18.78
N PRO A 79 2.59 3.61 19.79
CA PRO A 79 1.13 3.53 19.59
C PRO A 79 0.48 4.70 18.82
N LEU A 80 1.16 5.84 18.75
CA LEU A 80 0.68 7.02 18.02
C LEU A 80 0.81 6.87 16.50
N TYR A 81 1.69 6.00 16.01
CA TYR A 81 2.16 5.91 14.63
C TYR A 81 2.20 4.45 14.14
N ALA A 82 2.33 4.25 12.83
CA ALA A 82 2.51 2.90 12.26
C ALA A 82 3.98 2.49 12.18
N GLY A 83 4.28 1.24 12.56
CA GLY A 83 5.64 0.68 12.54
C GLY A 83 6.11 0.17 11.18
N PHE A 84 5.22 0.06 10.21
CA PHE A 84 5.58 -0.10 8.80
C PHE A 84 4.70 0.84 7.98
N ASN A 85 5.22 2.03 7.67
CA ASN A 85 4.44 3.14 7.12
C ASN A 85 5.02 3.61 5.79
N LEU A 86 4.25 3.56 4.70
CA LEU A 86 4.66 4.22 3.46
C LEU A 86 4.63 5.74 3.69
N GLU A 87 5.82 6.32 3.81
CA GLU A 87 5.97 7.70 4.27
C GLU A 87 6.24 8.65 3.11
N HIS A 88 7.05 8.23 2.13
CA HIS A 88 7.51 9.14 1.08
C HIS A 88 7.84 8.47 -0.25
N PHE A 89 7.53 9.17 -1.35
CA PHE A 89 8.06 8.93 -2.70
C PHE A 89 9.15 9.95 -3.02
N PHE A 90 10.36 9.52 -3.40
CA PHE A 90 11.46 10.44 -3.74
C PHE A 90 12.03 10.21 -5.14
N GLY A 91 12.49 11.30 -5.77
CA GLY A 91 13.13 11.28 -7.08
C GLY A 91 14.49 11.99 -7.14
N GLY A 92 14.99 12.52 -6.01
CA GLY A 92 16.24 13.30 -5.96
C GLY A 92 16.07 14.82 -5.99
N ASP A 93 14.87 15.29 -6.32
CA ASP A 93 14.51 16.71 -6.22
C ASP A 93 14.02 17.06 -4.82
N TYR A 94 14.08 18.35 -4.46
CA TYR A 94 13.36 18.84 -3.29
C TYR A 94 11.86 18.67 -3.52
N LEU A 95 11.17 18.03 -2.58
CA LEU A 95 9.75 17.76 -2.71
C LEU A 95 8.96 18.73 -1.83
N GLU A 96 8.12 19.56 -2.48
CA GLU A 96 7.21 20.52 -1.80
C GLU A 96 6.28 19.82 -0.79
N GLU A 97 5.90 18.58 -1.10
CA GLU A 97 5.11 17.68 -0.27
C GLU A 97 5.89 16.38 -0.05
N LEU A 98 6.70 16.36 1.01
CA LEU A 98 7.54 15.21 1.37
C LEU A 98 6.73 14.03 1.91
N PHE A 99 5.47 14.20 2.27
CA PHE A 99 4.69 13.14 2.89
C PHE A 99 3.43 12.81 2.08
N GLU A 100 3.48 13.00 0.77
CA GLU A 100 2.33 12.82 -0.12
C GLU A 100 1.56 11.50 0.12
N PRO A 101 2.19 10.31 0.27
CA PRO A 101 1.44 9.08 0.54
C PRO A 101 0.55 9.20 1.78
N ARG A 102 0.98 9.94 2.78
CA ARG A 102 0.29 10.10 4.06
C ARG A 102 -0.94 11.00 3.97
N GLU A 103 -0.98 11.91 2.99
CA GLU A 103 -2.07 12.89 2.82
C GLU A 103 -3.22 12.39 1.95
N HIS A 104 -3.01 11.34 1.17
CA HIS A 104 -4.00 10.86 0.20
C HIS A 104 -4.65 9.55 0.64
N PRO A 105 -5.99 9.41 0.49
CA PRO A 105 -6.72 8.24 0.95
C PRO A 105 -6.12 6.93 0.45
N MET A 106 -6.24 5.90 1.30
CA MET A 106 -5.91 4.52 0.98
C MET A 106 -7.10 3.63 1.33
N THR A 107 -7.20 2.50 0.65
CA THR A 107 -8.23 1.49 0.93
C THR A 107 -7.56 0.24 1.48
N LEU A 108 -7.95 -0.15 2.69
CA LEU A 108 -7.54 -1.41 3.29
C LEU A 108 -8.65 -2.45 3.08
N THR A 109 -8.28 -3.64 2.62
CA THR A 109 -9.21 -4.76 2.35
C THR A 109 -8.64 -6.06 2.88
N GLN A 110 -9.44 -6.83 3.61
CA GLN A 110 -9.07 -8.19 3.99
C GLN A 110 -9.34 -9.15 2.82
N LEU A 111 -8.31 -9.84 2.34
CA LEU A 111 -8.44 -10.79 1.22
C LEU A 111 -8.83 -12.19 1.69
N ASP A 112 -8.31 -12.61 2.84
CA ASP A 112 -8.61 -13.88 3.50
C ASP A 112 -8.24 -13.82 5.01
N ASP A 113 -8.26 -14.96 5.71
CA ASP A 113 -8.00 -15.06 7.15
C ASP A 113 -6.58 -14.66 7.59
N HIS A 114 -5.64 -14.51 6.64
CA HIS A 114 -4.23 -14.25 6.93
C HIS A 114 -3.60 -13.18 6.02
N THR A 115 -4.36 -12.57 5.13
CA THR A 115 -3.87 -11.62 4.13
C THR A 115 -4.73 -10.36 4.10
N VAL A 116 -4.08 -9.20 4.16
CA VAL A 116 -4.71 -7.90 3.87
C VAL A 116 -3.97 -7.19 2.75
N GLN A 117 -4.69 -6.33 2.04
CA GLN A 117 -4.14 -5.49 0.99
C GLN A 117 -4.45 -4.03 1.30
N LEU A 118 -3.43 -3.18 1.15
CA LEU A 118 -3.52 -1.74 1.23
C LEU A 118 -3.26 -1.16 -0.16
N HIS A 119 -4.28 -0.57 -0.77
CA HIS A 119 -4.18 0.09 -2.07
C HIS A 119 -4.19 1.60 -1.89
N GLN A 120 -3.29 2.27 -2.59
CA GLN A 120 -3.30 3.72 -2.76
C GLN A 120 -3.39 4.05 -4.25
N PRO A 121 -4.48 4.71 -4.71
CA PRO A 121 -4.58 5.20 -6.07
C PRO A 121 -3.51 6.28 -6.34
N PRO A 122 -3.18 6.57 -7.61
CA PRO A 122 -2.12 7.51 -7.94
C PRO A 122 -2.43 8.92 -7.38
N PRO A 123 -1.64 9.42 -6.42
CA PRO A 123 -1.92 10.70 -5.80
C PRO A 123 -1.63 11.87 -6.78
N PRO A 124 -2.12 13.09 -6.48
CA PRO A 124 -2.09 14.20 -7.41
C PRO A 124 -0.71 14.58 -7.97
N ARG A 125 0.37 14.43 -7.21
CA ARG A 125 1.70 14.95 -7.56
C ARG A 125 2.63 13.87 -8.08
N SER A 126 2.96 12.85 -7.28
CA SER A 126 3.90 11.80 -7.73
C SER A 126 3.31 10.87 -8.77
N LYS A 127 1.97 10.72 -8.82
CA LYS A 127 1.28 9.78 -9.72
C LYS A 127 1.78 8.34 -9.56
N VAL A 128 2.25 7.99 -8.36
CA VAL A 128 2.68 6.64 -8.01
C VAL A 128 1.53 5.92 -7.33
N GLU A 129 0.99 4.92 -8.00
CA GLU A 129 0.03 4.00 -7.41
C GLU A 129 0.78 2.87 -6.71
N THR A 130 0.29 2.46 -5.54
CA THR A 130 0.87 1.34 -4.79
C THR A 130 -0.19 0.36 -4.33
N THR A 131 0.15 -0.93 -4.41
CA THR A 131 -0.59 -2.01 -3.77
C THR A 131 0.37 -2.74 -2.85
N THR A 132 0.16 -2.66 -1.55
CA THR A 132 0.94 -3.40 -0.56
C THR A 132 0.11 -4.55 -0.03
N THR A 133 0.56 -5.78 -0.24
CA THR A 133 -0.09 -6.98 0.30
C THR A 133 0.72 -7.49 1.49
N PHE A 134 0.05 -7.60 2.64
CA PHE A 134 0.62 -8.14 3.87
C PHE A 134 0.06 -9.53 4.11
N ARG A 135 0.92 -10.54 4.15
CA ARG A 135 0.53 -11.92 4.46
C ARG A 135 1.18 -12.38 5.76
N MET A 136 0.36 -12.69 6.75
CA MET A 136 0.79 -13.28 8.01
C MET A 136 1.29 -14.71 7.74
N ALA A 137 2.61 -14.88 7.68
CA ALA A 137 3.28 -16.15 7.41
C ALA A 137 3.77 -16.78 8.73
N GLY A 138 2.95 -17.68 9.26
CA GLY A 138 3.23 -18.33 10.54
C GLY A 138 4.58 -19.10 10.55
N PRO A 139 5.23 -19.23 11.72
CA PRO A 139 4.76 -18.73 13.02
C PRO A 139 5.16 -17.27 13.34
N TYR A 140 6.11 -16.67 12.61
CA TYR A 140 6.79 -15.43 13.03
C TYR A 140 7.07 -14.40 11.93
N TYR A 141 6.47 -14.54 10.74
CA TYR A 141 6.76 -13.67 9.61
C TYR A 141 5.52 -12.93 9.15
N ILE A 142 5.74 -11.73 8.62
CA ILE A 142 4.79 -11.01 7.79
C ILE A 142 5.50 -10.82 6.46
N ASP A 143 5.03 -11.50 5.43
CA ASP A 143 5.52 -11.31 4.08
C ASP A 143 4.87 -10.04 3.52
N VAL A 144 5.69 -9.16 2.92
CA VAL A 144 5.24 -7.88 2.37
C VAL A 144 5.61 -7.83 0.90
N ASP A 145 4.58 -7.86 0.05
CA ASP A 145 4.70 -7.69 -1.39
C ASP A 145 4.22 -6.29 -1.76
N VAL A 146 5.04 -5.54 -2.52
CA VAL A 146 4.71 -4.19 -2.96
C VAL A 146 4.71 -4.14 -4.49
N GLU A 147 3.55 -3.87 -5.07
CA GLU A 147 3.41 -3.52 -6.47
C GLU A 147 3.36 -2.01 -6.63
N ILE A 148 4.08 -1.49 -7.63
CA ILE A 148 4.26 -0.06 -7.82
C ILE A 148 4.03 0.25 -9.30
N VAL A 149 3.13 1.21 -9.57
CA VAL A 149 2.85 1.68 -10.93
C VAL A 149 3.13 3.18 -11.00
N PHE A 150 4.11 3.54 -11.83
CA PHE A 150 4.42 4.93 -12.14
C PHE A 150 3.59 5.40 -13.32
N HIS A 151 2.59 6.26 -13.08
CA HIS A 151 1.72 6.78 -14.15
C HIS A 151 2.32 7.97 -14.90
N ASP A 152 3.28 8.68 -14.28
CA ASP A 152 4.01 9.79 -14.90
C ASP A 152 5.48 9.85 -14.44
N LEU A 153 6.38 9.34 -15.28
CA LEU A 153 7.82 9.37 -15.02
C LEU A 153 8.45 10.77 -15.11
N SER A 154 7.74 11.77 -15.65
CA SER A 154 8.27 13.15 -15.70
C SER A 154 8.42 13.80 -14.32
N GLN A 155 7.80 13.20 -13.30
CA GLN A 155 7.97 13.54 -11.89
C GLN A 155 9.32 13.07 -11.31
N PHE A 156 10.02 12.15 -12.00
CA PHE A 156 11.27 11.52 -11.54
C PHE A 156 12.42 11.78 -12.53
N ARG A 157 12.93 13.03 -12.52
CA ARG A 157 13.78 13.57 -13.60
C ARG A 157 15.19 13.00 -13.64
N HIS A 158 15.67 12.43 -12.54
CA HIS A 158 17.05 11.96 -12.40
C HIS A 158 17.24 10.49 -12.84
N GLY A 159 16.21 9.88 -13.42
CA GLY A 159 16.28 8.48 -13.89
C GLY A 159 16.17 7.45 -12.78
N TYR A 160 15.76 7.88 -11.57
CA TYR A 160 15.46 6.99 -10.46
C TYR A 160 14.25 7.50 -9.68
N ALA A 161 13.57 6.56 -9.03
CA ALA A 161 12.52 6.78 -8.06
C ALA A 161 12.75 5.87 -6.87
N GLY A 162 12.36 6.31 -5.68
CA GLY A 162 12.44 5.53 -4.47
C GLY A 162 11.21 5.70 -3.60
N LEU A 163 10.93 4.67 -2.83
CA LEU A 163 9.87 4.62 -1.84
C LEU A 163 10.52 4.47 -0.48
N PHE A 164 10.05 5.22 0.50
CA PHE A 164 10.55 5.17 1.87
C PHE A 164 9.45 4.69 2.81
N TYR A 165 9.74 3.57 3.47
CA TYR A 165 8.93 3.02 4.54
C TYR A 165 9.58 3.34 5.88
N ALA A 166 8.84 4.02 6.75
CA ALA A 166 9.29 4.35 8.09
C ALA A 166 8.86 3.28 9.10
N SER A 167 9.69 3.11 10.13
CA SER A 167 9.38 2.27 11.28
C SER A 167 9.62 3.03 12.57
N TYR A 168 8.58 3.13 13.40
CA TYR A 168 8.64 3.74 14.73
C TYR A 168 8.50 2.64 15.79
N ILE A 169 9.63 2.26 16.40
CA ILE A 169 9.77 1.22 17.43
C ILE A 169 10.24 1.88 18.73
#